data_AF-A0A9R1X1S2-F1
#
_entry.id   AF-A0A9R1X1S2-F1
#
_cell.length_a   1.000
_cell.length_b   1.000
_cell.length_c   1.000
_cell.angle_alpha   90.00
_cell.angle_beta   90.00
_cell.angle_gamma   90.00
#
_symmetry.space_group_name_H-M   'P 1'
#
loop_
_entity.id
_entity.type
_entity.pdbx_description
1 polymer ?
#
loop_
_entity_poly.entity_id
_entity_poly.type
_entity_poly.pdbx_seq_one_letter_code
_entity_poly.pdbx_strand_id
1 'polypeptide(L)'
;MIAEQFKKLLGVVCPDVVYDVSDIHNPTDIHNKGSGSRGKRLKSTKEMIEKEISKAKRKCATCQQIVHHDKRNCLLKNAEK
;
A
#
# COMPACT_ATOMS: atom_id res chain seq x y z
N MET A 1 43.12 5.09 0.66
CA MET A 1 43.60 6.45 1.00
C MET A 1 42.47 7.48 1.15
N ILE A 2 41.45 7.48 0.29
CA ILE A 2 40.34 8.48 0.36
C ILE A 2 39.44 8.31 1.60
N ALA A 3 39.06 7.08 1.95
CA ALA A 3 38.13 6.81 3.06
C ALA A 3 38.64 7.25 4.45
N GLU A 4 39.94 7.08 4.71
CA GLU A 4 40.61 7.50 5.96
C GLU A 4 40.59 9.03 6.13
N GLN A 5 40.73 9.76 5.03
CA GLN A 5 40.76 11.22 5.01
C GLN A 5 39.38 11.82 5.34
N PHE A 6 38.30 11.20 4.88
CA PHE A 6 36.92 11.59 5.21
C PHE A 6 36.61 11.38 6.70
N LYS A 7 37.03 10.26 7.28
CA LYS A 7 36.82 9.94 8.70
C LYS A 7 37.50 10.97 9.62
N LYS A 8 38.71 11.41 9.26
CA LYS A 8 39.47 12.41 10.01
C LYS A 8 38.88 13.82 9.90
N LEU A 9 38.26 14.16 8.77
CA LEU A 9 37.68 15.49 8.53
C LEU A 9 36.29 15.66 9.16
N LEU A 10 35.42 14.65 9.03
CA LEU A 10 34.02 14.76 9.45
C LEU A 10 33.74 14.13 10.82
N GLY A 11 34.66 13.31 11.36
CA GLY A 11 34.46 12.60 12.63
C GLY A 11 33.37 11.52 12.58
N VAL A 12 32.84 11.23 11.39
CA VAL A 12 31.80 10.22 11.17
C VAL A 12 32.46 8.94 10.68
N VAL A 13 32.01 7.80 11.22
CA VAL A 13 32.40 6.47 10.71
C VAL A 13 31.93 6.37 9.26
N CYS A 14 32.82 5.99 8.35
CA CYS A 14 32.42 5.73 6.97
C CYS A 14 31.38 4.60 6.99
N PRO A 15 30.16 4.83 6.48
CA PRO A 15 29.17 3.78 6.41
C PRO A 15 29.70 2.63 5.55
N ASP A 16 29.53 1.41 6.02
CA ASP A 16 29.91 0.22 5.28
C ASP A 16 28.82 -0.02 4.24
N VAL A 17 29.07 0.47 3.02
CA VAL A 17 28.10 0.54 1.91
C VAL A 17 27.46 -0.83 1.61
N VAL A 18 28.12 -1.94 1.94
CA VAL A 18 27.57 -3.29 1.77
C VAL A 18 26.46 -3.61 2.79
N TYR A 19 26.62 -3.17 4.04
CA TYR A 19 25.67 -3.44 5.12
C TYR A 19 24.58 -2.38 5.18
N ASP A 20 24.94 -1.10 5.07
CA ASP A 20 24.02 0.03 5.28
C ASP A 20 23.04 0.26 4.11
N VAL A 21 23.36 -0.22 2.90
CA VAL A 21 22.45 -0.11 1.73
C VAL A 21 21.29 -1.09 1.80
N SER A 22 21.43 -2.19 2.56
CA SER A 22 20.36 -3.20 2.70
C SER A 22 19.13 -2.64 3.43
N ASP A 23 19.32 -1.65 4.31
CA ASP A 23 18.24 -0.97 5.05
C ASP A 23 17.62 0.20 4.28
N ILE A 24 18.19 0.57 3.12
CA ILE A 24 17.69 1.64 2.26
C ILE A 24 16.79 1.03 1.19
N HIS A 25 15.50 0.96 1.50
CA HIS A 25 14.49 0.57 0.52
C HIS A 25 14.09 1.75 -0.37
N ASN A 26 13.86 1.47 -1.66
CA ASN A 26 13.22 2.43 -2.54
C ASN A 26 11.83 2.80 -2.00
N PRO A 27 11.41 4.07 -2.10
CA PRO A 27 10.04 4.45 -1.74
C PRO A 27 9.06 3.67 -2.63
N THR A 28 8.09 3.00 -2.01
CA THR A 28 7.09 2.19 -2.73
C THR A 28 6.17 3.04 -3.60
N ASP A 29 5.76 4.20 -3.09
CA ASP A 29 4.84 5.12 -3.75
C ASP A 29 5.28 6.57 -3.53
N ILE A 30 5.24 7.37 -4.61
CA ILE A 30 5.51 8.82 -4.54
C ILE A 30 4.19 9.56 -4.74
N HIS A 31 3.78 10.35 -3.74
CA HIS A 31 2.58 11.17 -3.81
C HIS A 31 2.94 12.65 -3.94
N ASN A 32 2.54 13.26 -5.05
CA ASN A 32 2.66 14.68 -5.32
C ASN A 32 1.33 15.43 -5.08
N LYS A 33 1.37 16.77 -5.13
CA LYS A 33 0.16 17.60 -5.09
C LYS A 33 -0.74 17.23 -6.29
N GLY A 34 -1.93 16.72 -5.99
CA GLY A 34 -2.88 16.27 -7.02
C GLY A 34 -2.87 14.76 -7.30
N SER A 35 -2.02 13.97 -6.62
CA SER A 35 -2.03 12.49 -6.73
C SER A 35 -3.34 11.82 -6.32
N GLY A 36 -4.22 12.53 -5.62
CA GLY A 36 -5.52 11.99 -5.24
C GLY A 36 -6.47 11.86 -6.43
N SER A 37 -7.25 10.77 -6.44
CA SER A 37 -8.12 10.43 -7.57
C SER A 37 -9.12 11.56 -7.88
N ARG A 38 -9.11 12.04 -9.13
CA ARG A 38 -10.01 13.10 -9.63
C ARG A 38 -9.99 14.37 -8.75
N GLY A 39 -8.81 14.77 -8.27
CA GLY A 39 -8.64 15.99 -7.47
C GLY A 39 -9.19 15.88 -6.05
N LYS A 40 -9.51 14.68 -5.57
CA LYS A 40 -9.95 14.43 -4.20
C LYS A 40 -8.76 14.14 -3.29
N ARG A 41 -8.97 14.25 -1.98
CA ARG A 41 -7.99 13.80 -0.98
C ARG A 41 -7.72 12.29 -1.12
N LEU A 42 -6.46 11.88 -0.98
CA LEU A 42 -6.07 10.47 -0.82
C LEU A 42 -6.61 9.93 0.51
N LYS A 43 -7.23 8.75 0.47
CA LYS A 43 -7.79 8.10 1.65
C LYS A 43 -6.75 7.19 2.28
N SER A 44 -6.72 7.13 3.61
CA SER A 44 -5.90 6.14 4.29
C SER A 44 -6.47 4.72 4.09
N THR A 45 -5.63 3.71 4.26
CA THR A 45 -6.05 2.30 4.24
C THR A 45 -7.18 2.04 5.25
N LYS A 46 -7.05 2.61 6.44
CA LYS A 46 -8.10 2.55 7.49
C LYS A 46 -9.42 3.15 7.03
N GLU A 47 -9.41 4.36 6.44
CA GLU A 47 -10.63 5.00 5.93
C GLU A 47 -11.31 4.19 4.81
N MET A 48 -10.51 3.52 3.96
CA MET A 48 -11.04 2.64 2.92
C MET A 48 -11.73 1.41 3.52
N ILE A 49 -11.09 0.77 4.50
CA ILE A 49 -11.62 -0.42 5.18
C ILE A 49 -12.92 -0.08 5.93
N GLU A 50 -12.94 0.99 6.72
CA GLU A 50 -14.13 1.43 7.45
C GLU A 50 -15.32 1.72 6.51
N LYS A 51 -15.04 2.34 5.36
CA LYS A 51 -16.06 2.60 4.34
C LYS A 51 -16.62 1.30 3.75
N GLU A 52 -15.80 0.27 3.55
CA GLU A 52 -16.29 -1.02 3.06
C GLU A 52 -17.10 -1.77 4.12
N ILE A 53 -16.64 -1.76 5.38
CA ILE A 53 -17.31 -2.44 6.51
C ILE A 53 -18.68 -1.81 6.81
N SER A 54 -18.78 -0.48 6.71
CA SER A 54 -20.04 0.26 6.97
C SER A 54 -21.14 0.00 5.93
N LYS A 55 -20.83 -0.63 4.79
CA LYS A 55 -21.86 -1.01 3.81
C LYS A 55 -22.73 -2.13 4.36
N ALA A 56 -24.05 -1.95 4.30
CA ALA A 56 -24.99 -3.00 4.70
C ALA A 56 -24.76 -4.31 3.91
N LYS A 57 -24.72 -5.43 4.64
CA LYS A 57 -24.71 -6.75 4.03
C LYS A 57 -26.07 -7.07 3.44
N ARG A 58 -26.11 -7.84 2.35
CA ARG A 58 -27.33 -8.25 1.66
C ARG A 58 -27.25 -9.71 1.23
N LYS A 59 -28.40 -10.36 1.10
CA LYS A 59 -28.47 -11.73 0.58
C LYS A 59 -28.16 -11.73 -0.91
N CYS A 60 -27.12 -12.44 -1.32
CA CYS A 60 -26.79 -12.63 -2.73
C CYS A 60 -27.76 -13.64 -3.37
N ALA A 61 -28.35 -13.31 -4.52
CA ALA A 61 -29.31 -14.21 -5.19
C ALA A 61 -28.66 -15.48 -5.79
N THR A 62 -27.34 -15.52 -5.95
CA THR A 62 -26.62 -16.69 -6.48
C THR A 62 -26.16 -17.63 -5.37
N CYS A 63 -25.33 -17.16 -4.45
CA CYS A 63 -24.81 -18.00 -3.36
C CYS A 63 -25.73 -18.07 -2.14
N GLN A 64 -26.81 -17.28 -2.10
CA GLN A 64 -27.79 -17.20 -1.01
C GLN A 64 -27.22 -16.77 0.37
N GLN A 65 -25.95 -16.36 0.42
CA GLN A 65 -25.28 -15.89 1.65
C GLN A 65 -25.49 -14.38 1.88
N ILE A 66 -25.43 -13.95 3.15
CA ILE A 66 -25.47 -12.53 3.55
C ILE A 66 -24.05 -11.95 3.48
N VAL A 67 -23.77 -11.22 2.41
CA VAL A 67 -22.42 -10.78 2.01
C VAL A 67 -22.46 -9.37 1.41
N HIS A 68 -21.30 -8.80 1.07
CA HIS A 68 -21.21 -7.45 0.50
C HIS A 68 -21.37 -7.40 -1.04
N HIS A 69 -21.29 -8.54 -1.73
CA HIS A 69 -21.42 -8.62 -3.20
C HIS A 69 -22.88 -8.88 -3.66
N ASP A 70 -23.18 -8.62 -4.95
CA ASP A 70 -24.43 -9.09 -5.60
C ASP A 70 -24.17 -10.26 -6.56
N LYS A 71 -25.27 -10.76 -7.16
CA LYS A 71 -25.29 -11.76 -8.23
C LYS A 71 -24.35 -11.45 -9.40
N ARG A 72 -24.01 -10.18 -9.69
CA ARG A 72 -23.07 -9.85 -10.78
C ARG A 72 -21.62 -10.11 -10.39
N ASN A 73 -21.32 -9.94 -9.11
CA ASN A 73 -19.97 -10.05 -8.55
C ASN A 73 -19.81 -11.30 -7.66
N CYS A 74 -20.68 -12.30 -7.82
CA CYS A 74 -20.63 -13.52 -7.01
C CYS A 74 -19.50 -14.43 -7.50
N LEU A 75 -18.61 -14.82 -6.60
CA LEU A 75 -17.47 -15.67 -6.91
C LEU A 75 -17.89 -17.04 -7.45
N LEU A 76 -18.96 -17.64 -6.91
CA LEU A 76 -19.50 -18.92 -7.42
C LEU A 76 -19.87 -18.82 -8.91
N LYS A 77 -20.48 -17.71 -9.33
CA LYS A 77 -20.82 -17.47 -10.72
C LYS A 77 -19.58 -17.26 -11.61
N ASN A 78 -18.55 -16.63 -11.05
CA ASN A 78 -17.32 -16.32 -11.79
C ASN A 78 -16.36 -17.50 -11.88
N ALA A 79 -16.51 -18.51 -11.02
CA ALA A 79 -15.72 -19.74 -11.04
C ALA A 79 -16.20 -20.76 -12.08
N GLU A 80 -17.43 -20.62 -12.58
CA GLU A 80 -18.03 -21.46 -13.62
C GLU A 80 -17.71 -20.98 -15.05
N LYS A 81 -16.85 -19.97 -15.19
CA LYS A 81 -16.34 -19.44 -16.47
C LYS A 81 -14.87 -19.75 -16.63
#